data_AF-A0A1W9P1Y3-F1
#
_entry.id   AF-A0A1W9P1Y3-F1
#
_cell.length_a   1.000
_cell.length_b   1.000
_cell.length_c   1.000
_cell.angle_alpha   90.00
_cell.angle_beta   90.00
_cell.angle_gamma   90.00
#
_symmetry.space_group_name_H-M   'P 1'
#
loop_
_entity.id
_entity.type
_entity.pdbx_description
1 polymer ?
#
loop_
_entity_poly.entity_id
_entity_poly.type
_entity_poly.pdbx_seq_one_letter_code
_entity_poly.pdbx_strand_id
1 'polypeptide(L)'
;MVIATPLKVKKMAKILGKVGELGLDELFVTGISKQLGERLLSGFIGNSTLMSGAIKIAIASFMPKSNKYMRSVAMGIGVDGIEDIVVNLLGGVSAGASTGGEI
;
A
#
# COMPACT_ATOMS: atom_id res chain seq x y z
N MET A 1 -22.19 38.32 -17.13
CA MET A 1 -20.86 37.81 -17.55
C MET A 1 -20.04 37.53 -16.30
N VAL A 2 -20.17 36.32 -15.73
CA VAL A 2 -19.47 35.94 -14.48
C VAL A 2 -18.15 35.29 -14.89
N ILE A 3 -17.06 36.03 -14.74
CA ILE A 3 -15.70 35.54 -14.98
C ILE A 3 -15.36 34.58 -13.84
N ALA A 4 -15.59 33.29 -14.06
CA ALA A 4 -15.19 32.24 -13.13
C ALA A 4 -13.66 32.26 -12.97
N THR A 5 -13.22 32.62 -11.77
CA THR A 5 -11.82 32.71 -11.32
C THR A 5 -10.94 31.54 -11.83
N PRO A 6 -9.89 31.78 -12.63
CA PRO A 6 -9.03 30.72 -13.20
C PRO A 6 -8.12 30.01 -12.17
N LEU A 7 -8.07 30.50 -10.92
CA LEU A 7 -7.17 30.00 -9.87
C LEU A 7 -7.59 28.65 -9.28
N LYS A 8 -8.89 28.35 -9.15
CA LYS A 8 -9.34 27.06 -8.59
C LYS A 8 -9.14 25.90 -9.57
N VAL A 9 -9.30 26.15 -10.87
CA VAL A 9 -9.16 25.14 -11.93
C VAL A 9 -7.71 24.68 -12.09
N LYS A 10 -6.74 25.61 -12.09
CA LYS A 10 -5.30 25.26 -12.14
C LYS A 10 -4.85 24.45 -10.93
N LYS A 11 -5.39 24.71 -9.74
CA LYS A 11 -5.06 23.97 -8.52
C LYS A 11 -5.64 22.54 -8.55
N MET A 12 -6.87 22.39 -9.02
CA MET A 12 -7.50 21.08 -9.27
C MET A 12 -6.76 20.27 -10.35
N ALA A 13 -6.39 20.90 -11.47
CA ALA A 13 -5.59 20.25 -12.51
C ALA A 13 -4.19 19.82 -12.02
N LYS A 14 -3.59 20.57 -11.09
CA LYS A 14 -2.31 20.19 -10.45
C LYS A 14 -2.43 19.05 -9.44
N ILE A 15 -3.62 18.83 -8.87
CA ILE A 15 -3.92 17.69 -7.98
C ILE A 15 -4.24 16.45 -8.82
N LEU A 16 -5.02 16.60 -9.89
CA LEU A 16 -5.35 15.52 -10.83
C LEU A 16 -4.14 15.09 -11.68
N GLY A 17 -3.30 16.03 -12.13
CA GLY A 17 -2.03 15.75 -12.80
C GLY A 17 -0.91 15.27 -11.88
N LYS A 18 -1.19 15.11 -10.57
CA LYS A 18 -0.29 14.50 -9.58
C LYS A 18 -0.68 13.06 -9.24
N VAL A 19 -1.66 12.48 -9.92
CA VAL A 19 -1.73 11.02 -10.06
C VAL A 19 -0.61 10.66 -11.03
N GLY A 20 0.62 10.69 -10.49
CA GLY A 20 1.84 10.57 -11.27
C GLY A 20 1.82 9.25 -12.04
N GLU A 21 2.01 9.33 -13.34
CA GLU A 21 2.42 8.17 -14.14
C GLU A 21 3.59 7.50 -13.40
N LEU A 22 3.33 6.33 -12.83
CA LEU A 22 4.42 5.47 -12.40
C LEU A 22 5.12 5.05 -13.69
N GLY A 23 6.39 5.43 -13.82
CA GLY A 23 7.22 4.89 -14.89
C GLY A 23 7.23 3.36 -14.83
N LEU A 24 7.46 2.69 -15.96
CA LEU A 24 7.63 1.23 -15.98
C LEU A 24 8.74 0.77 -15.02
N ASP A 25 9.77 1.59 -14.82
CA ASP A 25 10.83 1.37 -13.84
C ASP A 25 10.32 1.44 -12.39
N GLU A 26 9.42 2.36 -12.07
CA GLU A 26 8.77 2.47 -10.76
C GLU A 26 7.83 1.30 -10.49
N LEU A 27 7.07 0.86 -11.50
CA LEU A 27 6.24 -0.35 -11.41
C LEU A 27 7.09 -1.61 -11.16
N PHE A 28 8.22 -1.73 -11.86
CA PHE A 28 9.12 -2.86 -11.69
C PHE A 28 9.75 -2.87 -10.28
N VAL A 29 10.20 -1.71 -9.80
CA VAL A 29 10.73 -1.57 -8.43
C VAL A 29 9.65 -1.84 -7.39
N THR A 30 8.42 -1.40 -7.63
CA THR A 30 7.27 -1.72 -6.77
C THR A 30 7.05 -3.23 -6.68
N GLY A 31 7.04 -3.93 -7.83
CA GLY A 31 6.91 -5.39 -7.88
C GLY A 31 8.04 -6.13 -7.16
N ILE A 32 9.29 -5.76 -7.40
CA ILE A 32 10.45 -6.35 -6.70
C ILE A 32 10.36 -6.10 -5.20
N SER A 33 10.05 -4.87 -4.79
CA SER A 33 9.98 -4.50 -3.38
C SER A 33 8.88 -5.24 -2.63
N LYS A 34 7.75 -5.53 -3.28
CA LYS A 34 6.71 -6.41 -2.73
C LYS A 34 7.30 -7.81 -2.48
N GLN A 35 7.89 -8.44 -3.50
CA GLN A 35 8.37 -9.82 -3.38
C GLN A 35 9.53 -9.97 -2.39
N LEU A 36 10.39 -8.96 -2.29
CA LEU A 36 11.42 -8.90 -1.25
C LEU A 36 10.82 -8.62 0.13
N GLY A 37 9.83 -7.74 0.22
CA GLY A 37 9.10 -7.44 1.45
C GLY A 37 8.48 -8.69 2.06
N GLU A 38 7.79 -9.50 1.25
CA GLU A 38 7.24 -10.79 1.69
C GLU A 38 8.33 -11.72 2.21
N ARG A 39 9.42 -11.91 1.46
CA ARG A 39 10.52 -12.82 1.86
C ARG A 39 11.25 -12.37 3.11
N LEU A 40 11.43 -11.06 3.30
CA LEU A 40 12.17 -10.52 4.44
C LEU A 40 11.28 -10.38 5.68
N LEU A 41 10.05 -9.91 5.52
CA LEU A 41 9.15 -9.61 6.64
C LEU A 41 8.39 -10.84 7.14
N SER A 42 8.19 -11.86 6.30
CA SER A 42 7.55 -13.13 6.72
C SER A 42 8.27 -13.82 7.87
N GLY A 43 9.60 -13.73 7.92
CA GLY A 43 10.40 -14.32 9.00
C GLY A 43 10.32 -13.57 10.34
N PHE A 44 9.87 -12.31 10.35
CA PHE A 44 9.81 -11.48 11.56
C PHE A 44 8.39 -11.21 12.05
N ILE A 45 7.45 -10.98 11.13
CA ILE A 45 6.10 -10.47 11.43
C ILE A 45 5.02 -11.47 10.99
N GLY A 46 5.39 -12.53 10.25
CA GLY A 46 4.46 -13.43 9.57
C GLY A 46 3.99 -12.87 8.23
N ASN A 47 3.20 -13.67 7.49
CA ASN A 47 2.64 -13.28 6.20
C ASN A 47 1.13 -13.58 6.18
N SER A 48 0.36 -12.76 5.47
CA SER A 48 -1.08 -12.97 5.30
C SER A 48 -1.86 -13.00 6.61
N THR A 49 -1.58 -12.07 7.52
CA THR A 49 -2.39 -11.82 8.73
C THR A 49 -2.84 -10.37 8.81
N LEU A 50 -3.92 -10.08 9.54
CA LEU A 50 -4.36 -8.70 9.74
C LEU A 50 -3.28 -7.83 10.42
N MET A 51 -2.52 -8.43 11.36
CA MET A 51 -1.44 -7.77 12.09
C MET A 51 -0.22 -7.50 11.21
N SER A 52 0.19 -8.46 10.36
CA SER A 52 1.28 -8.25 9.41
C SER A 52 0.95 -7.15 8.40
N GLY A 53 -0.30 -7.12 7.94
CA GLY A 53 -0.80 -6.07 7.06
C GLY A 53 -0.71 -4.67 7.68
N ALA A 54 -1.16 -4.52 8.93
CA ALA A 54 -1.08 -3.25 9.66
C ALA A 54 0.36 -2.77 9.86
N ILE A 55 1.28 -3.68 10.20
CA ILE A 55 2.70 -3.35 10.40
C ILE A 55 3.36 -2.96 9.07
N LYS A 56 3.10 -3.68 7.98
CA LYS A 56 3.62 -3.34 6.64
C LYS A 56 3.12 -1.96 6.18
N ILE A 57 1.85 -1.62 6.42
CA ILE A 57 1.31 -0.27 6.14
C ILE A 57 1.99 0.79 7.02
N ALA A 58 2.24 0.51 8.29
CA ALA A 58 2.97 1.42 9.17
C ALA A 58 4.39 1.66 8.63
N ILE A 59 5.13 0.59 8.29
CA ILE A 59 6.46 0.68 7.69
C ILE A 59 6.43 1.53 6.41
N ALA A 60 5.49 1.26 5.50
CA ALA A 60 5.31 2.04 4.27
C ALA A 60 4.99 3.52 4.53
N SER A 61 4.27 3.83 5.61
CA SER A 61 3.90 5.19 6.00
C SER A 61 5.08 5.98 6.55
N PHE A 62 5.95 5.33 7.34
CA PHE A 62 7.16 5.94 7.92
C PHE A 62 8.37 5.89 6.99
N MET A 63 8.32 5.12 5.89
CA MET A 63 9.43 5.00 4.95
C MET A 63 9.70 6.36 4.26
N PRO A 64 10.97 6.82 4.22
CA PRO A 64 11.31 8.09 3.60
C PRO A 64 11.07 8.03 2.08
N LYS A 65 10.28 8.98 1.56
CA LYS A 65 9.92 9.09 0.14
C LYS A 65 10.84 10.06 -0.60
N SER A 66 12.13 10.00 -0.29
CA SER A 66 13.14 10.98 -0.73
C SER A 66 13.39 10.97 -2.24
N ASN A 67 13.18 9.83 -2.90
CA ASN A 67 13.27 9.69 -4.35
C ASN A 67 12.16 8.75 -4.90
N LYS A 68 11.99 8.73 -6.22
CA LYS A 68 10.95 7.94 -6.90
C LYS A 68 11.05 6.44 -6.63
N TYR A 69 12.25 5.90 -6.46
CA TYR A 69 12.47 4.48 -6.15
C TYR A 69 12.10 4.16 -4.71
N MET A 70 12.46 5.00 -3.73
CA MET A 70 12.03 4.82 -2.35
C MET A 70 10.51 4.99 -2.19
N ARG A 71 9.90 5.87 -2.98
CA ARG A 71 8.44 5.97 -3.09
C ARG A 71 7.83 4.68 -3.64
N SER A 72 8.47 4.07 -4.65
CA SER A 72 8.04 2.79 -5.23
C SER A 72 8.20 1.62 -4.25
N VAL A 73 9.28 1.60 -3.47
CA VAL A 73 9.50 0.60 -2.41
C VAL A 73 8.44 0.75 -1.31
N ALA A 74 8.20 1.96 -0.84
CA ALA A 74 7.14 2.23 0.14
C ALA A 74 5.76 1.83 -0.42
N MET A 75 5.53 2.04 -1.71
CA MET A 75 4.31 1.60 -2.39
C MET A 75 4.21 0.07 -2.42
N GLY A 76 5.28 -0.66 -2.75
CA GLY A 76 5.26 -2.12 -2.78
C GLY A 76 4.99 -2.75 -1.41
N ILE A 77 5.64 -2.23 -0.36
CA ILE A 77 5.38 -2.65 1.03
C ILE A 77 3.95 -2.30 1.46
N GLY A 78 3.45 -1.13 1.06
CA GLY A 78 2.08 -0.71 1.37
C GLY A 78 1.03 -1.56 0.66
N VAL A 79 1.25 -1.91 -0.61
CA VAL A 79 0.37 -2.79 -1.39
C VAL A 79 0.32 -4.20 -0.78
N ASP A 80 1.48 -4.75 -0.41
CA ASP A 80 1.59 -6.03 0.31
C ASP A 80 0.84 -5.99 1.66
N GLY A 81 0.98 -4.91 2.43
CA GLY A 81 0.25 -4.75 3.68
C GLY A 81 -1.28 -4.65 3.50
N ILE A 82 -1.74 -4.00 2.43
CA ILE A 82 -3.16 -3.94 2.08
C ILE A 82 -3.65 -5.32 1.63
N GLU A 83 -2.87 -6.05 0.83
CA GLU A 83 -3.18 -7.41 0.40
C GLU A 83 -3.36 -8.35 1.59
N ASP A 84 -2.47 -8.29 2.58
CA ASP A 84 -2.60 -9.05 3.82
C ASP A 84 -3.94 -8.77 4.52
N ILE A 85 -4.35 -7.51 4.64
CA ILE A 85 -5.63 -7.13 5.26
C ILE A 85 -6.81 -7.59 4.40
N VAL A 86 -6.74 -7.37 3.09
CA VAL A 86 -7.82 -7.70 2.16
C VAL A 86 -8.02 -9.20 2.06
N VAL A 87 -6.95 -9.99 1.97
CA VAL A 87 -7.01 -11.45 1.98
C VAL A 87 -7.54 -11.96 3.31
N ASN A 88 -7.19 -11.34 4.44
CA ASN A 88 -7.77 -11.70 5.74
C ASN A 88 -9.22 -11.25 5.88
N LEU A 89 -9.65 -10.15 5.26
CA LEU A 89 -11.01 -9.66 5.38
C LEU A 89 -11.96 -10.41 4.45
N LEU A 90 -11.51 -10.70 3.22
CA LEU A 90 -12.25 -11.48 2.22
C LEU A 90 -12.17 -12.99 2.50
N GLY A 91 -11.01 -13.47 2.96
CA GLY A 91 -10.77 -14.87 3.34
C GLY A 91 -11.09 -15.17 4.81
N GLY A 92 -11.24 -14.16 5.66
CA GLY A 92 -11.65 -14.29 7.07
C GLY A 92 -13.16 -14.46 7.25
N VAL A 93 -13.98 -14.21 6.23
CA VAL A 93 -15.33 -14.78 6.16
C VAL A 93 -15.27 -16.31 6.05
N SER A 94 -14.19 -16.88 5.52
CA SER A 94 -13.95 -18.34 5.48
C SER A 94 -13.05 -18.87 6.60
N ALA A 95 -12.32 -18.02 7.33
CA ALA A 95 -11.42 -18.44 8.41
C ALA A 95 -11.88 -17.98 9.82
N GLY A 96 -13.04 -17.33 9.95
CA GLY A 96 -13.70 -17.04 11.22
C GLY A 96 -14.37 -18.26 11.89
N ALA A 97 -13.97 -19.50 11.53
CA ALA A 97 -14.41 -20.74 12.16
C ALA A 97 -13.33 -21.35 13.08
N SER A 98 -12.33 -20.58 13.52
CA SER A 98 -11.32 -21.02 14.51
C SER A 98 -11.28 -20.12 15.75
N THR A 99 -12.44 -19.63 16.19
CA THR A 99 -12.59 -19.18 17.59
C THR A 99 -13.94 -19.66 18.11
N GLY A 100 -13.92 -20.80 18.81
CA GLY A 100 -15.08 -21.31 19.55
C GLY A 100 -14.95 -22.77 19.94
N GLY A 101 -14.19 -23.06 21.01
CA GLY A 101 -14.18 -24.40 21.59
C GLY A 101 -13.00 -24.71 22.53
N GLU A 102 -12.74 -23.87 23.52
CA GLU A 102 -12.17 -24.36 24.79
C GLU A 102 -13.35 -24.80 25.68
N ILE A 103 -13.61 -26.12 25.76
CA ILE A 103 -14.06 -26.84 26.97
C ILE A 103 -13.54 -28.27 26.88
#